data_AF-A0A177MVJ4-F1
#
_entry.id   AF-A0A177MVJ4-F1
#
_cell.length_a   1.000
_cell.length_b   1.000
_cell.length_c   1.000
_cell.angle_alpha   90.00
_cell.angle_beta   90.00
_cell.angle_gamma   90.00
#
_symmetry.space_group_name_H-M   'P 1'
#
loop_
_entity.id
_entity.type
_entity.pdbx_description
1 polymer ?
#
loop_
_entity_poly.entity_id
_entity_poly.type
_entity_poly.pdbx_seq_one_letter_code
_entity_poly.pdbx_strand_id
1 'polypeptide(L)'
;MPSSSLNKKLVLTYSFWKKLLALFGLALALLMALAGFLSNFFLFEVSFILFGAYAAWAVLGIISTISITLYPDKIVGCTWFGHTMIPTHALVDVKIQSPDSAASWRFFHGSNKNKRESIQVAGNFLSPELRLWLDSYRRNIYRLGGFSSTRLSSNSAVCVEFEKAVSSFRFMAVLTAVYLLVYVIYATMLYWQYPVFAGYVPQLPAWPVRLVFVAIALAVYPLLQGLTKPPVNVPNYSLRVAQAQQQAFRSALIANGVAWLGLPLFLLCGNRLDFYLLLLIGAIYHYDFYPRLSTWESILQAAPETPQVQAAVPRRSMQVSLALLGGLSLASYAGNPNDFRIRQQDCVDDKGNPVECHSSGSHGGGSGSSYRGNGGSDSHSSTRRGGFGFFGGSHSSFGG
;
A
#
# COMPACT_ATOMS: atom_id res chain seq x y z
N MET A 1 38.39 -1.17 30.06
CA MET A 1 36.95 -0.91 30.31
C MET A 1 36.78 0.57 30.61
N PRO A 2 36.05 1.35 29.80
CA PRO A 2 35.87 2.77 30.10
C PRO A 2 34.78 2.97 31.16
N SER A 3 35.02 4.01 31.96
CA SER A 3 34.39 4.41 33.22
C SER A 3 32.86 4.53 33.25
N SER A 4 32.31 4.13 34.40
CA SER A 4 30.91 4.12 34.85
C SER A 4 30.32 5.52 35.06
N SER A 5 30.18 6.31 33.99
CA SER A 5 29.22 7.42 34.01
C SER A 5 27.96 6.97 33.27
N LEU A 6 27.02 6.38 34.01
CA LEU A 6 25.71 5.88 33.56
C LEU A 6 24.81 6.93 32.88
N ASN A 7 25.29 8.17 32.65
CA ASN A 7 24.53 9.28 32.09
C ASN A 7 25.15 9.93 30.85
N LYS A 8 26.24 9.39 30.29
CA LYS A 8 26.83 9.98 29.07
C LYS A 8 25.99 9.66 27.84
N LYS A 9 25.67 10.69 27.05
CA LYS A 9 25.05 10.54 25.73
C LYS A 9 25.95 9.70 24.82
N LEU A 10 25.36 8.80 24.03
CA LEU A 10 26.06 8.03 22.99
C LEU A 10 25.72 8.62 21.62
N VAL A 11 26.73 9.10 20.90
CA VAL A 11 26.56 9.62 19.53
C VAL A 11 27.00 8.55 18.55
N LEU A 12 26.10 8.18 17.63
CA LEU A 12 26.36 7.26 16.53
C LEU A 12 26.47 8.04 15.23
N THR A 13 27.58 7.83 14.52
CA THR A 13 27.81 8.37 13.18
C THR A 13 28.18 7.23 12.24
N TYR A 14 27.59 7.21 11.06
CA TYR A 14 27.99 6.25 10.02
C TYR A 14 29.33 6.65 9.40
N SER A 15 30.16 5.65 9.11
CA SER A 15 31.44 5.86 8.42
C SER A 15 31.21 6.44 7.02
N PHE A 16 32.00 7.45 6.66
CA PHE A 16 31.94 8.13 5.36
C PHE A 16 32.04 7.16 4.18
N TRP A 17 33.00 6.23 4.22
CA TRP A 17 33.18 5.22 3.16
C TRP A 17 31.96 4.32 2.98
N LYS A 18 31.27 3.98 4.07
CA LYS A 18 30.05 3.16 3.98
C LYS A 18 28.88 3.97 3.41
N LYS A 19 28.79 5.28 3.66
CA LYS A 19 27.83 6.15 2.98
C LYS A 19 28.10 6.24 1.49
N LEU A 20 29.38 6.32 1.09
CA LEU A 20 29.79 6.31 -0.31
C LEU A 20 29.43 4.98 -1.00
N LEU A 21 29.63 3.85 -0.32
CA LEU A 21 29.20 2.54 -0.83
C LEU A 21 27.66 2.43 -0.93
N ALA A 22 26.93 3.02 0.00
CA ALA A 22 25.47 3.12 -0.10
C ALA A 22 25.05 3.95 -1.32
N LEU A 23 25.69 5.10 -1.55
CA LEU A 23 25.46 5.92 -2.76
C LEU A 23 25.73 5.15 -4.05
N PHE A 24 26.80 4.37 -4.10
CA PHE A 24 27.09 3.50 -5.24
C PHE A 24 25.98 2.44 -5.43
N GLY A 25 25.54 1.81 -4.34
CA GLY A 25 24.42 0.87 -4.36
C GLY A 25 23.11 1.52 -4.84
N LEU A 26 22.85 2.78 -4.47
CA LEU A 26 21.71 3.55 -4.97
C LEU A 26 21.81 3.80 -6.47
N ALA A 27 22.98 4.22 -6.95
CA ALA A 27 23.21 4.44 -8.38
C ALA A 27 23.00 3.15 -9.19
N LEU A 28 23.49 2.02 -8.69
CA LEU A 28 23.27 0.71 -9.31
C LEU A 28 21.79 0.32 -9.32
N ALA A 29 21.07 0.53 -8.21
CA ALA A 29 19.63 0.26 -8.15
C ALA A 29 18.82 1.12 -9.14
N LEU A 30 19.18 2.40 -9.30
CA LEU A 30 18.56 3.29 -10.28
C LEU A 30 18.87 2.85 -11.72
N LEU A 31 20.10 2.39 -11.99
CA LEU A 31 20.48 1.86 -13.29
C LEU A 31 19.70 0.57 -13.61
N MET A 32 19.53 -0.32 -12.64
CA MET A 32 18.68 -1.51 -12.80
C MET A 32 17.20 -1.16 -13.04
N ALA A 33 16.67 -0.15 -12.35
CA ALA A 33 15.32 0.35 -12.60
C ALA A 33 15.20 0.93 -14.02
N LEU A 34 16.22 1.67 -14.48
CA LEU A 34 16.28 2.20 -15.84
C LEU A 34 16.36 1.08 -16.89
N ALA A 35 17.17 0.05 -16.66
CA ALA A 35 17.26 -1.11 -17.54
C ALA A 35 15.92 -1.86 -17.62
N GLY A 36 15.25 -2.04 -16.48
CA GLY A 36 13.90 -2.60 -16.42
C GLY A 36 12.88 -1.76 -17.18
N PHE A 37 12.94 -0.43 -17.05
CA PHE A 37 12.11 0.51 -17.81
C PHE A 37 12.35 0.37 -19.33
N LEU A 38 13.59 0.14 -19.76
CA LEU A 38 13.92 -0.03 -21.18
C LEU A 38 13.63 -1.44 -21.73
N SER A 39 13.28 -2.42 -20.89
CA SER A 39 13.14 -3.83 -21.29
C SER A 39 11.95 -4.15 -22.20
N ASN A 40 11.01 -3.22 -22.41
CA ASN A 40 9.74 -3.41 -23.13
C ASN A 40 8.87 -4.59 -22.62
N PHE A 41 9.20 -5.18 -21.48
CA PHE A 41 8.45 -6.26 -20.85
C PHE A 41 7.85 -5.76 -19.54
N PHE A 42 6.54 -5.51 -19.53
CA PHE A 42 5.84 -4.82 -18.43
C PHE A 42 6.03 -5.49 -17.06
N LEU A 43 6.07 -6.82 -17.01
CA LEU A 43 6.27 -7.54 -15.75
C LEU A 43 7.68 -7.33 -15.19
N PHE A 44 8.71 -7.28 -16.06
CA PHE A 44 10.07 -6.93 -15.64
C PHE A 44 10.15 -5.46 -15.28
N GLU A 45 9.59 -4.57 -16.08
CA GLU A 45 9.54 -3.13 -15.81
C GLU A 45 8.99 -2.84 -14.41
N VAL A 46 7.80 -3.35 -14.07
CA VAL A 46 7.19 -3.13 -12.75
C VAL A 46 8.02 -3.76 -11.64
N SER A 47 8.56 -4.96 -11.85
CA SER A 47 9.40 -5.64 -10.85
C SER A 47 10.70 -4.87 -10.56
N PHE A 48 11.38 -4.39 -11.60
CA PHE A 48 12.61 -3.59 -11.47
C PHE A 48 12.35 -2.21 -10.87
N ILE A 49 11.23 -1.55 -11.22
CA ILE A 49 10.83 -0.27 -10.61
C ILE A 49 10.52 -0.46 -9.12
N LEU A 50 9.76 -1.49 -8.74
CA LEU A 50 9.47 -1.78 -7.34
C LEU A 50 10.73 -2.14 -6.55
N PHE A 51 11.61 -2.95 -7.15
CA PHE A 51 12.91 -3.28 -6.56
C PHE A 51 13.79 -2.03 -6.39
N GLY A 52 13.88 -1.19 -7.43
CA GLY A 52 14.61 0.07 -7.40
C GLY A 52 14.07 1.03 -6.34
N ALA A 53 12.75 1.17 -6.24
CA ALA A 53 12.10 1.98 -5.21
C ALA A 53 12.36 1.45 -3.80
N TYR A 54 12.30 0.13 -3.60
CA TYR A 54 12.63 -0.50 -2.33
C TYR A 54 14.11 -0.30 -1.94
N ALA A 55 15.03 -0.54 -2.87
CA ALA A 55 16.46 -0.35 -2.66
C ALA A 55 16.79 1.13 -2.38
N ALA A 56 16.19 2.05 -3.14
CA ALA A 56 16.33 3.48 -2.92
C ALA A 56 15.81 3.88 -1.55
N TRP A 57 14.64 3.42 -1.14
CA TRP A 57 14.10 3.68 0.20
C TRP A 57 15.01 3.16 1.32
N ALA A 58 15.52 1.92 1.19
CA ALA A 58 16.41 1.31 2.17
C ALA A 58 17.73 2.07 2.31
N VAL A 59 18.29 2.55 1.20
CA VAL A 59 19.57 3.25 1.15
C VAL A 59 19.44 4.73 1.53
N LEU A 60 18.34 5.39 1.14
CA LEU A 60 18.10 6.80 1.41
C LEU A 60 18.04 7.07 2.92
N GLY A 61 17.47 6.17 3.72
CA GLY A 61 17.49 6.28 5.18
C GLY A 61 18.92 6.33 5.75
N ILE A 62 19.87 5.64 5.14
CA ILE A 62 21.26 5.56 5.59
C ILE A 62 22.03 6.80 5.18
N ILE A 63 21.90 7.22 3.91
CA ILE A 63 22.56 8.40 3.37
C ILE A 63 22.04 9.67 4.06
N SER A 64 20.73 9.75 4.26
CA SER A 64 20.07 10.91 4.87
C SER A 64 20.41 11.08 6.36
N THR A 65 20.82 10.01 7.04
CA THR A 65 21.19 10.07 8.47
C THR A 65 22.53 10.77 8.66
N ILE A 66 22.52 11.92 9.34
CA ILE A 66 23.73 12.65 9.73
C ILE A 66 24.32 12.01 10.99
N SER A 67 23.51 11.91 12.05
CA SER A 67 23.91 11.35 13.35
C SER A 67 22.70 10.83 14.12
N ILE A 68 22.89 9.83 14.97
CA ILE A 68 21.86 9.34 15.90
C ILE A 68 22.43 9.47 17.32
N THR A 69 21.81 10.28 18.15
CA THR A 69 22.24 10.50 19.54
C THR A 69 21.28 9.83 20.50
N LEU A 70 21.80 8.96 21.35
CA LEU A 70 21.08 8.28 22.41
C LEU A 70 21.36 9.02 23.72
N TYR A 71 20.32 9.57 24.31
CA TYR A 71 20.31 10.12 25.67
C TYR A 71 19.56 9.15 26.60
N PRO A 72 19.77 9.22 27.92
CA PRO A 72 19.02 8.42 28.87
C PRO A 72 17.49 8.64 28.81
N ASP A 73 17.06 9.87 28.47
CA ASP A 73 15.66 10.31 28.43
C ASP A 73 15.04 10.29 27.02
N LYS A 74 15.86 10.26 25.96
CA LYS A 74 15.39 10.35 24.57
C LYS A 74 16.40 9.85 23.55
N ILE A 75 15.92 9.49 22.36
CA ILE A 75 16.73 9.20 21.18
C ILE A 75 16.46 10.28 20.14
N VAL A 76 17.50 10.89 19.60
CA VAL A 76 17.43 11.94 18.58
C VAL A 76 18.09 11.44 17.31
N GLY A 77 17.31 11.28 16.24
CA GLY A 77 17.79 11.03 14.89
C GLY A 77 17.91 12.34 14.13
N CYS A 78 19.13 12.70 13.71
CA CYS A 78 19.35 13.86 12.84
C CYS A 78 19.50 13.39 11.40
N THR A 79 18.63 13.88 10.53
CA THR A 79 18.69 13.66 9.09
C THR A 79 18.83 14.99 8.37
N TRP A 80 19.22 14.95 7.10
CA TRP A 80 19.24 16.15 6.24
C TRP A 80 17.87 16.81 6.08
N PHE A 81 16.79 16.04 6.25
CA PHE A 81 15.41 16.51 6.08
C PHE A 81 14.73 16.89 7.41
N GLY A 82 15.46 16.86 8.53
CA GLY A 82 14.95 17.23 9.84
C GLY A 82 15.37 16.27 10.96
N HIS A 83 14.76 16.46 12.12
CA HIS A 83 15.08 15.71 13.32
C HIS A 83 13.86 14.91 13.81
N THR A 84 14.10 13.67 14.21
CA THR A 84 13.10 12.82 14.88
C THR A 84 13.55 12.59 16.32
N MET A 85 12.64 12.79 17.27
CA MET A 85 12.90 12.58 18.69
C MET A 85 11.92 11.53 19.21
N ILE A 86 12.46 10.48 19.83
CA ILE A 86 11.66 9.42 20.49
C ILE A 86 11.98 9.48 21.97
N PRO A 87 11.02 9.77 22.85
CA PRO A 87 11.26 9.75 24.28
C PRO A 87 11.46 8.30 24.77
N THR A 88 12.37 8.07 25.71
CA THR A 88 12.70 6.70 26.15
C THR A 88 11.54 6.02 26.87
N HIS A 89 10.64 6.79 27.47
CA HIS A 89 9.46 6.25 28.15
C HIS A 89 8.44 5.58 27.21
N ALA A 90 8.43 5.97 25.93
CA ALA A 90 7.57 5.40 24.90
C ALA A 90 8.35 4.51 23.91
N LEU A 91 9.58 4.12 24.25
CA LEU A 91 10.46 3.43 23.34
C LEU A 91 10.07 1.96 23.14
N VAL A 92 9.89 1.56 21.89
CA VAL A 92 9.84 0.16 21.47
C VAL A 92 11.04 -0.13 20.58
N ASP A 93 11.93 -1.03 21.00
CA ASP A 93 13.07 -1.47 20.21
C ASP A 93 12.81 -2.82 19.54
N VAL A 94 13.09 -2.91 18.24
CA VAL A 94 13.05 -4.17 17.49
C VAL A 94 14.47 -4.44 16.97
N LYS A 95 15.02 -5.58 17.38
CA LYS A 95 16.27 -6.10 16.81
C LYS A 95 15.94 -6.86 15.54
N ILE A 96 16.43 -6.37 14.41
CA ILE A 96 16.33 -7.05 13.11
C ILE A 96 17.68 -7.74 12.88
N GLN A 97 17.70 -9.05 13.15
CA GLN A 97 18.88 -9.88 12.96
C GLN A 97 18.74 -10.63 11.63
N SER A 98 19.66 -10.36 10.70
CA SER A 98 19.84 -11.21 9.52
C SER A 98 20.83 -12.31 9.89
N PRO A 99 20.65 -13.56 9.45
CA PRO A 99 21.57 -14.67 9.75
C PRO A 99 23.03 -14.35 9.42
N ASP A 100 23.27 -13.59 8.35
CA ASP A 100 24.63 -13.31 7.85
C ASP A 100 25.07 -11.84 8.02
N SER A 101 24.25 -10.98 8.64
CA SER A 101 24.54 -9.55 8.74
C SER A 101 24.56 -9.04 10.17
N ALA A 102 25.28 -7.94 10.39
CA ALA A 102 25.26 -7.27 11.68
C ALA A 102 23.83 -6.88 12.04
N ALA A 103 23.46 -7.11 13.30
CA ALA A 103 22.13 -6.78 13.79
C ALA A 103 21.83 -5.29 13.55
N SER A 104 20.69 -5.00 12.95
CA SER A 104 20.16 -3.65 12.85
C SER A 104 19.10 -3.43 13.93
N TRP A 105 18.96 -2.20 14.38
CA TRP A 105 17.99 -1.83 15.41
C TRP A 105 17.03 -0.82 14.85
N ARG A 106 15.75 -0.97 15.16
CA ARG A 106 14.74 0.03 14.86
C ARG A 106 14.03 0.41 16.14
N PHE A 107 14.05 1.70 16.44
CA PHE A 107 13.43 2.33 17.58
C PHE A 107 12.14 2.99 17.14
N PHE A 108 11.05 2.75 17.85
CA PHE A 108 9.73 3.31 17.56
C PHE A 108 9.17 4.02 18.78
N HIS A 109 8.37 5.06 18.54
CA HIS A 109 7.49 5.63 19.56
C HIS A 109 6.21 4.78 19.66
N GLY A 110 6.04 4.08 20.79
CA GLY A 110 4.85 3.38 21.25
C GLY A 110 4.51 2.08 20.52
N SER A 111 4.44 2.13 19.18
CA SER A 111 4.05 0.97 18.35
C SER A 111 5.03 0.78 17.19
N ASN A 112 5.34 -0.49 16.88
CA ASN A 112 6.15 -0.84 15.69
C ASN A 112 5.47 -0.50 14.35
N LYS A 113 4.18 -0.14 14.38
CA LYS A 113 3.42 0.35 13.24
C LYS A 113 3.65 1.85 12.97
N ASN A 114 4.24 2.58 13.92
CA ASN A 114 4.56 4.00 13.78
C ASN A 114 5.82 4.22 12.92
N LYS A 115 5.67 4.00 11.62
CA LYS A 115 6.79 4.07 10.67
C LYS A 115 7.41 5.46 10.56
N ARG A 116 6.59 6.53 10.71
CA ARG A 116 7.04 7.92 10.53
C ARG A 116 7.88 8.44 11.68
N GLU A 117 7.63 7.94 12.88
CA GLU A 117 8.36 8.33 14.10
C GLU A 117 9.24 7.16 14.55
N SER A 118 10.01 6.63 13.59
CA SER A 118 10.96 5.55 13.83
C SER A 118 12.38 6.00 13.50
N ILE A 119 13.33 5.52 14.29
CA ILE A 119 14.76 5.73 14.09
C ILE A 119 15.39 4.37 13.81
N GLN A 120 15.91 4.20 12.60
CA GLN A 120 16.60 2.97 12.21
C GLN A 120 18.12 3.17 12.30
N VAL A 121 18.76 2.28 13.06
CA VAL A 121 20.20 2.15 13.14
C VAL A 121 20.63 0.94 12.31
N ALA A 122 21.26 1.20 11.16
CA ALA A 122 21.77 0.16 10.28
C ALA A 122 23.10 -0.37 10.84
N GLY A 123 23.06 -1.52 11.52
CA GLY A 123 24.23 -2.13 12.14
C GLY A 123 25.40 -2.30 11.18
N ASN A 124 25.15 -2.75 9.95
CA ASN A 124 26.16 -2.91 8.90
C ASN A 124 27.00 -1.63 8.65
N PHE A 125 26.43 -0.45 8.91
CA PHE A 125 27.03 0.86 8.67
C PHE A 125 27.77 1.46 9.88
N LEU A 126 27.66 0.83 11.05
CA LEU A 126 28.45 1.17 12.23
C LEU A 126 29.81 0.46 12.23
N SER A 127 30.79 1.01 12.95
CA SER A 127 32.02 0.31 13.29
C SER A 127 31.74 -0.81 14.30
N PRO A 128 32.56 -1.89 14.34
CA PRO A 128 32.37 -2.98 15.31
C PRO A 128 32.32 -2.49 16.77
N GLU A 129 33.17 -1.52 17.11
CA GLU A 129 33.20 -0.90 18.45
C GLU A 129 31.90 -0.17 18.78
N LEU A 130 31.40 0.68 17.86
CA LEU A 130 30.15 1.40 18.05
C LEU A 130 28.95 0.45 18.20
N ARG A 131 28.98 -0.72 17.54
CA ARG A 131 27.93 -1.74 17.72
C ARG A 131 27.95 -2.32 19.13
N LEU A 132 29.13 -2.65 19.66
CA LEU A 132 29.28 -3.15 21.02
C LEU A 132 28.87 -2.08 22.04
N TRP A 133 29.23 -0.82 21.82
CA TRP A 133 28.80 0.29 22.67
C TRP A 133 27.30 0.51 22.61
N LEU A 134 26.69 0.45 21.42
CA LEU A 134 25.23 0.57 21.28
C LEU A 134 24.50 -0.56 21.99
N ASP A 135 24.94 -1.80 21.82
CA ASP A 135 24.29 -2.94 22.47
C ASP A 135 24.49 -2.90 23.99
N SER A 136 25.66 -2.51 24.47
CA SER A 136 25.94 -2.28 25.89
C SER A 136 25.06 -1.14 26.45
N TYR A 137 25.01 0.00 25.76
CA TYR A 137 24.20 1.16 26.16
C TYR A 137 22.71 0.82 26.26
N ARG A 138 22.18 0.13 25.25
CA ARG A 138 20.77 -0.31 25.23
C ARG A 138 20.46 -1.26 26.38
N ARG A 139 21.33 -2.24 26.66
CA ARG A 139 21.13 -3.19 27.76
C ARG A 139 21.23 -2.50 29.13
N ASN A 140 22.17 -1.58 29.30
CA ASN A 140 22.44 -0.96 30.59
C ASN A 140 21.50 0.22 30.92
N ILE A 141 21.19 1.07 29.93
CA ILE A 141 20.38 2.28 30.15
C ILE A 141 18.91 1.99 29.92
N TYR A 142 18.54 1.39 28.79
CA TYR A 142 17.12 1.22 28.44
C TYR A 142 16.47 -0.05 29.02
N ARG A 143 17.24 -1.12 29.30
CA ARG A 143 16.69 -2.33 29.95
C ARG A 143 16.86 -2.34 31.47
N LEU A 144 18.00 -1.90 31.99
CA LEU A 144 18.30 -1.97 33.43
C LEU A 144 17.98 -0.68 34.20
N GLY A 145 17.92 0.48 33.53
CA GLY A 145 17.82 1.78 34.17
C GLY A 145 16.48 2.14 34.83
N GLY A 146 15.57 1.19 35.09
CA GLY A 146 14.29 1.49 35.74
C GLY A 146 13.35 2.39 34.94
N PHE A 147 13.73 2.81 33.72
CA PHE A 147 12.87 3.48 32.73
C PHE A 147 11.85 2.51 32.12
N SER A 148 11.45 1.47 32.86
CA SER A 148 10.17 0.80 32.67
C SER A 148 9.04 1.74 33.14
N SER A 149 9.00 2.95 32.58
CA SER A 149 7.73 3.64 32.47
C SER A 149 6.81 2.67 31.76
N THR A 150 5.65 2.45 32.38
CA THR A 150 4.51 1.71 31.86
C THR A 150 4.58 1.73 30.34
N ARG A 151 5.05 0.64 29.72
CA ARG A 151 5.03 0.52 28.25
C ARG A 151 3.64 0.97 27.88
N LEU A 152 3.48 1.99 27.02
CA LEU A 152 2.16 2.36 26.53
C LEU A 152 1.50 1.04 26.15
N SER A 153 0.57 0.60 26.99
CA SER A 153 0.13 -0.77 26.89
C SER A 153 -0.42 -0.89 25.48
N SER A 154 -0.22 -2.03 24.84
CA SER A 154 -0.95 -2.33 23.59
C SER A 154 -2.46 -2.11 23.75
N ASN A 155 -2.95 -2.06 25.00
CA ASN A 155 -4.33 -1.83 25.40
C ASN A 155 -4.64 -0.36 25.77
N SER A 156 -3.70 0.59 25.62
CA SER A 156 -4.01 2.01 25.75
C SER A 156 -4.97 2.43 24.63
N ALA A 157 -5.99 3.22 24.94
CA ALA A 157 -7.00 3.65 23.97
C ALA A 157 -6.36 4.34 22.75
N VAL A 158 -5.28 5.10 22.98
CA VAL A 158 -4.47 5.75 21.94
C VAL A 158 -3.90 4.74 20.94
N CYS A 159 -3.22 3.70 21.43
CA CYS A 159 -2.64 2.68 20.56
C CYS A 159 -3.72 1.96 19.76
N VAL A 160 -4.85 1.61 20.39
CA VAL A 160 -5.96 0.90 19.72
C VAL A 160 -6.53 1.74 18.57
N GLU A 161 -6.80 3.03 18.80
CA GLU A 161 -7.34 3.92 17.77
C GLU A 161 -6.30 4.21 16.67
N PHE A 162 -5.04 4.42 17.03
CA PHE A 162 -3.96 4.55 16.07
C PHE A 162 -3.84 3.32 15.16
N GLU A 163 -3.95 2.12 15.72
CA GLU A 163 -3.87 0.88 14.95
C GLU A 163 -5.01 0.72 13.96
N LYS A 164 -6.22 1.19 14.29
CA LYS A 164 -7.36 1.24 13.35
C LYS A 164 -7.12 2.24 12.21
N ALA A 165 -6.51 3.38 12.50
CA ALA A 165 -6.13 4.33 11.45
C ALA A 165 -5.06 3.73 10.52
N VAL A 166 -4.05 3.07 11.09
CA VAL A 166 -3.01 2.37 10.35
C VAL A 166 -3.58 1.25 9.48
N SER A 167 -4.55 0.48 9.98
CA SER A 167 -5.16 -0.61 9.21
C SER A 167 -5.88 -0.08 7.97
N SER A 168 -6.51 1.10 8.06
CA SER A 168 -7.14 1.78 6.92
C SER A 168 -6.12 2.16 5.84
N PHE A 169 -4.95 2.69 6.22
CA PHE A 169 -3.86 2.97 5.27
C PHE A 169 -3.31 1.70 4.63
N ARG A 170 -3.15 0.63 5.42
CA ARG A 170 -2.70 -0.68 4.89
C ARG A 170 -3.71 -1.26 3.89
N PHE A 171 -5.00 -1.18 4.21
CA PHE A 171 -6.06 -1.62 3.31
C PHE A 171 -5.99 -0.87 1.97
N MET A 172 -5.84 0.46 2.01
CA MET A 172 -5.68 1.26 0.79
C MET A 172 -4.40 0.93 0.02
N ALA A 173 -3.28 0.65 0.70
CA ALA A 173 -2.06 0.19 0.04
C ALA A 173 -2.25 -1.17 -0.67
N VAL A 174 -3.00 -2.09 -0.06
CA VAL A 174 -3.37 -3.37 -0.70
C VAL A 174 -4.25 -3.14 -1.91
N LEU A 175 -5.25 -2.25 -1.84
CA LEU A 175 -6.06 -1.88 -2.99
C LEU A 175 -5.21 -1.29 -4.13
N THR A 176 -4.23 -0.44 -3.80
CA THR A 176 -3.30 0.10 -4.81
C THR A 176 -2.40 -0.98 -5.40
N ALA A 177 -2.01 -2.01 -4.64
CA ALA A 177 -1.30 -3.17 -5.18
C ALA A 177 -2.17 -3.98 -6.15
N VAL A 178 -3.47 -4.17 -5.84
CA VAL A 178 -4.42 -4.81 -6.76
C VAL A 178 -4.60 -3.96 -8.02
N TYR A 179 -4.71 -2.63 -7.88
CA TYR A 179 -4.76 -1.71 -9.01
C TYR A 179 -3.50 -1.77 -9.90
N LEU A 180 -2.31 -1.90 -9.30
CA LEU A 180 -1.06 -2.13 -10.04
C LEU A 180 -1.09 -3.45 -10.82
N LEU A 181 -1.64 -4.51 -10.24
CA LEU A 181 -1.83 -5.78 -10.93
C LEU A 181 -2.78 -5.64 -12.13
N VAL A 182 -3.89 -4.92 -11.96
CA VAL A 182 -4.83 -4.62 -13.06
C VAL A 182 -4.12 -3.84 -14.17
N TYR A 183 -3.31 -2.84 -13.82
CA TYR A 183 -2.48 -2.12 -14.79
C TYR A 183 -1.54 -3.06 -15.56
N VAL A 184 -0.81 -3.96 -14.86
CA VAL A 184 0.12 -4.90 -15.51
C VAL A 184 -0.62 -5.81 -16.49
N ILE A 185 -1.77 -6.36 -16.10
CA ILE A 185 -2.60 -7.20 -16.96
C ILE A 185 -3.05 -6.40 -18.19
N TYR A 186 -3.58 -5.20 -17.97
CA TYR A 186 -4.13 -4.37 -19.04
C TYR A 186 -3.06 -3.88 -20.02
N ALA A 187 -1.93 -3.38 -19.51
CA ALA A 187 -0.81 -2.94 -20.32
C ALA A 187 -0.20 -4.10 -21.13
N THR A 188 -0.14 -5.30 -20.54
CA THR A 188 0.28 -6.51 -21.24
C THR A 188 -0.70 -6.83 -22.37
N MET A 189 -2.01 -6.92 -22.10
CA MET A 189 -3.03 -7.19 -23.12
C MET A 189 -2.99 -6.16 -24.27
N LEU A 190 -2.86 -4.87 -23.94
CA LEU A 190 -2.74 -3.81 -24.94
C LEU A 190 -1.49 -3.98 -25.80
N TYR A 191 -0.34 -4.34 -25.21
CA TYR A 191 0.89 -4.58 -25.96
C TYR A 191 0.78 -5.79 -26.90
N TRP A 192 0.10 -6.85 -26.47
CA TRP A 192 -0.17 -8.02 -27.32
C TRP A 192 -1.06 -7.69 -28.51
N GLN A 193 -2.07 -6.82 -28.32
CA GLN A 193 -3.02 -6.48 -29.38
C GLN A 193 -2.53 -5.31 -30.25
N TYR A 194 -1.76 -4.39 -29.68
CA TYR A 194 -1.27 -3.16 -30.31
C TYR A 194 0.21 -2.97 -29.99
N PRO A 195 1.12 -3.17 -30.97
CA PRO A 195 2.56 -3.02 -30.73
C PRO A 195 2.96 -1.57 -30.36
N VAL A 196 2.15 -0.59 -30.76
CA VAL A 196 2.28 0.82 -30.38
C VAL A 196 0.90 1.35 -30.00
N PHE A 197 0.61 1.42 -28.70
CA PHE A 197 -0.62 2.01 -28.20
C PHE A 197 -0.43 3.52 -27.99
N ALA A 198 -1.10 4.33 -28.82
CA ALA A 198 -1.04 5.80 -28.76
C ALA A 198 -2.11 6.42 -27.83
N GLY A 199 -2.85 5.59 -27.08
CA GLY A 199 -4.01 6.02 -26.31
C GLY A 199 -5.33 5.85 -27.06
N TYR A 200 -6.44 5.92 -26.34
CA TYR A 200 -7.79 5.87 -26.92
C TYR A 200 -8.20 7.15 -27.64
N VAL A 201 -7.57 8.28 -27.32
CA VAL A 201 -7.90 9.59 -27.90
C VAL A 201 -6.63 10.28 -28.41
N PRO A 202 -6.00 9.75 -29.48
CA PRO A 202 -4.73 10.28 -29.99
C PRO A 202 -4.86 11.69 -30.59
N GLN A 203 -6.09 12.15 -30.86
CA GLN A 203 -6.37 13.50 -31.38
C GLN A 203 -6.34 14.58 -30.29
N LEU A 204 -6.47 14.21 -29.01
CA LEU A 204 -6.36 15.17 -27.92
C LEU A 204 -4.91 15.62 -27.79
N PRO A 205 -4.66 16.94 -27.66
CA PRO A 205 -3.32 17.41 -27.37
C PRO A 205 -2.88 16.84 -26.00
N ALA A 206 -1.82 16.05 -26.00
CA ALA A 206 -1.36 15.35 -24.79
C ALA A 206 -0.92 16.32 -23.68
N TRP A 207 -0.35 17.47 -24.06
CA TRP A 207 0.20 18.43 -23.10
C TRP A 207 -0.87 19.08 -22.20
N PRO A 208 -1.99 19.63 -22.71
CA PRO A 208 -3.06 20.18 -21.87
C PRO A 208 -3.66 19.13 -20.92
N VAL A 209 -3.89 17.91 -21.42
CA VAL A 209 -4.46 16.82 -20.61
C VAL A 209 -3.52 16.48 -19.46
N ARG A 210 -2.22 16.30 -19.73
CA ARG A 210 -1.21 16.06 -18.68
C ARG A 210 -1.17 17.18 -17.65
N LEU A 211 -1.21 18.44 -18.10
CA LEU A 211 -1.22 19.58 -17.18
C LEU A 211 -2.43 19.59 -16.26
N VAL A 212 -3.62 19.25 -16.76
CA VAL A 212 -4.83 19.16 -15.93
C VAL A 212 -4.66 18.11 -14.84
N PHE A 213 -4.15 16.92 -15.18
CA PHE A 213 -3.92 15.85 -14.21
C PHE A 213 -2.85 16.21 -13.18
N VAL A 214 -1.76 16.84 -13.61
CA VAL A 214 -0.71 17.34 -12.69
C VAL A 214 -1.25 18.46 -11.81
N ALA A 215 -2.05 19.38 -12.34
CA ALA A 215 -2.68 20.45 -11.57
C ALA A 215 -3.64 19.87 -10.51
N ILE A 216 -4.41 18.85 -10.86
CA ILE A 216 -5.27 18.13 -9.91
C ILE A 216 -4.41 17.48 -8.81
N ALA A 217 -3.34 16.76 -9.19
CA ALA A 217 -2.44 16.14 -8.21
C ALA A 217 -1.84 17.18 -7.25
N LEU A 218 -1.39 18.33 -7.75
CA LEU A 218 -0.88 19.43 -6.93
C LEU A 218 -1.96 20.06 -6.04
N ALA A 219 -3.18 20.26 -6.56
CA ALA A 219 -4.31 20.81 -5.81
C ALA A 219 -4.80 19.88 -4.69
N VAL A 220 -4.55 18.57 -4.80
CA VAL A 220 -4.86 17.60 -3.75
C VAL A 220 -3.98 17.79 -2.50
N TYR A 221 -2.75 18.29 -2.65
CA TYR A 221 -1.86 18.48 -1.50
C TYR A 221 -2.42 19.40 -0.40
N PRO A 222 -2.89 20.63 -0.67
CA PRO A 222 -3.51 21.47 0.37
C PRO A 222 -4.80 20.86 0.94
N LEU A 223 -5.55 20.10 0.14
CA LEU A 223 -6.73 19.37 0.62
C LEU A 223 -6.34 18.30 1.66
N LEU A 224 -5.28 17.53 1.39
CA LEU A 224 -4.74 16.55 2.33
C LEU A 224 -4.17 17.21 3.60
N GLN A 225 -3.54 18.38 3.47
CA GLN A 225 -3.13 19.17 4.63
C GLN A 225 -4.32 19.62 5.48
N GLY A 226 -5.44 19.99 4.85
CA GLY A 226 -6.68 20.32 5.56
C GLY A 226 -7.27 19.12 6.31
N LEU A 227 -7.28 17.95 5.68
CA LEU A 227 -7.83 16.72 6.25
C LEU A 227 -7.00 16.12 7.38
N THR A 228 -5.70 16.42 7.45
CA THR A 228 -4.81 15.87 8.49
C THR A 228 -4.68 16.74 9.73
N LYS A 229 -5.33 17.91 9.75
CA LYS A 229 -5.39 18.75 10.96
C LYS A 229 -6.24 18.07 12.03
N PRO A 230 -5.74 17.91 13.26
CA PRO A 230 -6.47 17.24 14.33
C PRO A 230 -7.74 18.02 14.71
N PRO A 231 -8.87 17.34 14.95
CA PRO A 231 -10.12 17.98 15.38
C PRO A 231 -10.08 18.33 16.88
N VAL A 232 -9.30 19.35 17.25
CA VAL A 232 -9.07 19.73 18.67
C VAL A 232 -10.31 20.38 19.31
N ASN A 233 -11.15 21.05 18.52
CA ASN A 233 -12.27 21.85 19.03
C ASN A 233 -13.56 21.06 19.35
N VAL A 234 -13.54 19.74 19.24
CA VAL A 234 -14.73 18.90 19.46
C VAL A 234 -14.74 18.40 20.90
N PRO A 235 -15.70 18.79 21.77
CA PRO A 235 -15.65 18.45 23.19
C PRO A 235 -15.94 16.97 23.48
N ASN A 236 -16.78 16.32 22.66
CA ASN A 236 -17.14 14.92 22.86
C ASN A 236 -16.04 13.98 22.34
N TYR A 237 -15.49 13.16 23.24
CA TYR A 237 -14.46 12.16 22.95
C TYR A 237 -14.83 11.23 21.79
N SER A 238 -16.02 10.61 21.82
CA SER A 238 -16.40 9.60 20.82
C SER A 238 -16.56 10.20 19.44
N LEU A 239 -17.15 11.39 19.36
CA LEU A 239 -17.31 12.14 18.12
C LEU A 239 -15.95 12.57 17.55
N ARG A 240 -15.04 13.05 18.42
CA ARG A 240 -13.70 13.49 18.01
C ARG A 240 -12.89 12.34 17.41
N VAL A 241 -12.89 11.18 18.07
CA VAL A 241 -12.19 9.98 17.58
C VAL A 241 -12.80 9.51 16.25
N ALA A 242 -14.13 9.45 16.15
CA ALA A 242 -14.80 9.07 14.91
C ALA A 242 -14.44 10.00 13.73
N GLN A 243 -14.41 11.32 13.97
CA GLN A 243 -13.99 12.30 12.97
C GLN A 243 -12.51 12.13 12.57
N ALA A 244 -11.62 11.92 13.54
CA ALA A 244 -10.20 11.69 13.26
C ALA A 244 -9.98 10.40 12.42
N GLN A 245 -10.72 9.33 12.71
CA GLN A 245 -10.69 8.09 11.92
C GLN A 245 -11.21 8.33 10.50
N GLN A 246 -12.32 9.06 10.35
CA GLN A 246 -12.88 9.38 9.04
C GLN A 246 -11.92 10.25 8.22
N GLN A 247 -11.24 11.21 8.86
CA GLN A 247 -10.22 12.04 8.23
C GLN A 247 -9.01 11.23 7.76
N ALA A 248 -8.51 10.32 8.60
CA ALA A 248 -7.42 9.42 8.26
C ALA A 248 -7.78 8.49 7.08
N PHE A 249 -9.01 7.96 7.06
CA PHE A 249 -9.50 7.18 5.94
C PHE A 249 -9.60 8.00 4.65
N ARG A 250 -10.17 9.22 4.72
CA ARG A 250 -10.30 10.12 3.56
C ARG A 250 -8.94 10.54 3.02
N SER A 251 -7.97 10.85 3.88
CA SER A 251 -6.63 11.21 3.44
C SER A 251 -5.92 10.04 2.76
N ALA A 252 -6.06 8.81 3.29
CA ALA A 252 -5.55 7.61 2.64
C ALA A 252 -6.20 7.38 1.27
N LEU A 253 -7.53 7.55 1.18
CA LEU A 253 -8.28 7.38 -0.08
C LEU A 253 -7.84 8.41 -1.12
N ILE A 254 -7.77 9.69 -0.76
CA ILE A 254 -7.39 10.77 -1.68
C ILE A 254 -5.93 10.62 -2.14
N ALA A 255 -5.01 10.27 -1.24
CA ALA A 255 -3.61 10.01 -1.60
C ALA A 255 -3.48 8.86 -2.63
N ASN A 256 -4.24 7.77 -2.45
CA ASN A 256 -4.26 6.68 -3.42
C ASN A 256 -5.06 7.04 -4.69
N GLY A 257 -6.09 7.87 -4.59
CA GLY A 257 -6.83 8.38 -5.73
C GLY A 257 -5.93 9.11 -6.73
N VAL A 258 -4.94 9.88 -6.25
CA VAL A 258 -3.93 10.51 -7.12
C VAL A 258 -3.11 9.46 -7.89
N ALA A 259 -2.70 8.37 -7.24
CA ALA A 259 -2.04 7.27 -7.93
C ALA A 259 -2.96 6.59 -8.96
N TRP A 260 -4.26 6.51 -8.68
CA TRP A 260 -5.25 5.91 -9.58
C TRP A 260 -5.56 6.77 -10.81
N LEU A 261 -5.26 8.07 -10.79
CA LEU A 261 -5.34 8.92 -11.98
C LEU A 261 -4.29 8.56 -13.05
N GLY A 262 -3.25 7.81 -12.67
CA GLY A 262 -2.20 7.36 -13.59
C GLY A 262 -2.72 6.50 -14.74
N LEU A 263 -3.62 5.55 -14.48
CA LEU A 263 -4.11 4.62 -15.50
C LEU A 263 -5.02 5.33 -16.50
N PRO A 264 -6.02 6.15 -16.11
CA PRO A 264 -6.77 6.97 -17.05
C PRO A 264 -5.86 7.83 -17.94
N LEU A 265 -4.83 8.45 -17.38
CA LEU A 265 -3.91 9.28 -18.17
C LEU A 265 -3.09 8.45 -19.17
N PHE A 266 -2.62 7.27 -18.76
CA PHE A 266 -1.99 6.29 -19.64
C PHE A 266 -2.94 5.82 -20.75
N LEU A 267 -4.20 5.52 -20.42
CA LEU A 267 -5.20 5.10 -21.40
C LEU A 267 -5.55 6.19 -22.42
N LEU A 268 -5.52 7.46 -22.00
CA LEU A 268 -5.80 8.59 -22.89
C LEU A 268 -4.63 8.90 -23.83
N CYS A 269 -3.40 8.91 -23.31
CA CYS A 269 -2.21 9.41 -24.02
C CYS A 269 -1.21 8.33 -24.47
N GLY A 270 -1.40 7.07 -24.07
CA GLY A 270 -0.49 5.95 -24.36
C GLY A 270 0.87 5.98 -23.67
N ASN A 271 1.17 7.02 -22.87
CA ASN A 271 2.49 7.18 -22.26
C ASN A 271 2.57 6.56 -20.87
N ARG A 272 3.37 5.50 -20.72
CA ARG A 272 3.60 4.81 -19.45
C ARG A 272 4.27 5.68 -18.36
N LEU A 273 5.06 6.69 -18.75
CA LEU A 273 5.69 7.59 -17.77
C LEU A 273 4.64 8.36 -16.95
N ASP A 274 3.53 8.72 -17.57
CA ASP A 274 2.45 9.46 -16.93
C ASP A 274 1.82 8.64 -15.78
N PHE A 275 1.70 7.32 -15.99
CA PHE A 275 1.26 6.37 -14.96
C PHE A 275 2.22 6.33 -13.76
N TYR A 276 3.52 6.11 -14.02
CA TYR A 276 4.52 6.01 -12.95
C TYR A 276 4.71 7.32 -12.19
N LEU A 277 4.60 8.46 -12.86
CA LEU A 277 4.69 9.78 -12.24
C LEU A 277 3.55 9.97 -11.22
N LEU A 278 2.31 9.71 -11.61
CA LEU A 278 1.16 9.84 -10.70
C LEU A 278 1.17 8.79 -9.59
N LEU A 279 1.61 7.57 -9.89
CA LEU A 279 1.84 6.52 -8.88
C LEU A 279 2.88 6.98 -7.84
N LEU A 280 3.98 7.58 -8.28
CA LEU A 280 5.03 8.10 -7.39
C LEU A 280 4.50 9.24 -6.51
N ILE A 281 3.79 10.22 -7.09
CA ILE A 281 3.19 11.33 -6.33
C ILE A 281 2.20 10.80 -5.29
N GLY A 282 1.34 9.86 -5.67
CA GLY A 282 0.40 9.23 -4.74
C GLY A 282 1.10 8.45 -3.62
N ALA A 283 2.21 7.77 -3.93
CA ALA A 283 3.02 7.08 -2.91
C ALA A 283 3.68 8.06 -1.93
N ILE A 284 4.19 9.20 -2.41
CA ILE A 284 4.73 10.28 -1.58
C ILE A 284 3.63 10.80 -0.65
N TYR A 285 2.44 11.11 -1.17
CA TYR A 285 1.30 11.56 -0.36
C TYR A 285 0.88 10.50 0.66
N HIS A 286 0.83 9.23 0.27
CA HIS A 286 0.49 8.14 1.18
C HIS A 286 1.48 8.05 2.35
N TYR A 287 2.77 8.27 2.11
CA TYR A 287 3.80 8.31 3.14
C TYR A 287 3.71 9.57 4.01
N ASP A 288 3.56 10.75 3.39
CA ASP A 288 3.55 12.05 4.06
C ASP A 288 2.31 12.29 4.92
N PHE A 289 1.19 11.67 4.57
CA PHE A 289 -0.05 11.75 5.35
C PHE A 289 -0.33 10.47 6.15
N TYR A 290 0.62 9.53 6.19
CA TYR A 290 0.52 8.35 7.05
C TYR A 290 0.38 8.77 8.54
N PRO A 291 -0.46 8.10 9.33
CA PRO A 291 -0.73 8.48 10.72
C PRO A 291 0.54 8.49 11.58
N ARG A 292 0.65 9.48 12.47
CA ARG A 292 1.72 9.58 13.49
C ARG A 292 1.12 9.36 14.87
N LEU A 293 1.78 8.58 15.73
CA LEU A 293 1.24 8.29 17.06
C LEU A 293 1.14 9.57 17.91
N SER A 294 2.12 10.47 17.82
CA SER A 294 2.09 11.76 18.53
C SER A 294 0.86 12.62 18.22
N THR A 295 0.35 12.55 16.98
CA THR A 295 -0.87 13.27 16.58
C THR A 295 -2.11 12.63 17.21
N TRP A 296 -2.13 11.31 17.38
CA TRP A 296 -3.22 10.62 18.06
C TRP A 296 -3.17 10.83 19.58
N GLU A 297 -1.98 10.90 20.16
CA GLU A 297 -1.78 11.28 21.57
C GLU A 297 -2.35 12.68 21.83
N SER A 298 -2.08 13.67 20.97
CA SER A 298 -2.62 15.03 21.15
C SER A 298 -4.14 15.13 20.99
N ILE A 299 -4.73 14.38 20.05
CA ILE A 299 -6.19 14.31 19.87
C ILE A 299 -6.88 13.79 21.14
N LEU A 300 -6.26 12.82 21.82
CA LEU A 300 -6.82 12.14 22.98
C LEU A 300 -6.48 12.84 24.30
N GLN A 301 -5.33 13.50 24.41
CA GLN A 301 -4.96 14.34 25.57
C GLN A 301 -5.77 15.64 25.64
N ALA A 302 -6.23 16.18 24.50
CA ALA A 302 -7.10 17.35 24.48
C ALA A 302 -8.54 17.06 24.96
N ALA A 303 -8.84 15.82 25.38
CA ALA A 303 -10.14 15.48 25.96
C ALA A 303 -10.01 15.58 27.50
N PRO A 304 -10.87 16.33 28.19
CA PRO A 304 -10.84 16.38 29.66
C PRO A 304 -10.96 14.96 30.21
N GLU A 305 -10.12 14.63 31.20
CA GLU A 305 -10.06 13.32 31.85
C GLU A 305 -11.42 12.93 32.43
N THR A 306 -12.24 12.24 31.64
CA THR A 306 -13.33 11.44 32.20
C THR A 306 -12.74 10.12 32.70
N PRO A 307 -13.10 9.67 33.91
CA PRO A 307 -12.56 8.45 34.52
C PRO A 307 -12.71 7.25 33.59
N GLN A 308 -11.68 6.40 33.58
CA GLN A 308 -11.47 5.29 32.66
C GLN A 308 -12.70 4.36 32.58
N VAL A 309 -13.58 4.61 31.62
CA VAL A 309 -14.53 3.61 31.16
C VAL A 309 -13.78 2.69 30.21
N GLN A 310 -13.56 1.46 30.65
CA GLN A 310 -12.99 0.37 29.85
C GLN A 310 -13.63 0.38 28.47
N ALA A 311 -12.83 0.68 27.44
CA ALA A 311 -13.29 0.68 26.06
C ALA A 311 -13.72 -0.75 25.71
N ALA A 312 -15.03 -1.00 25.76
CA ALA A 312 -15.62 -2.22 25.25
C ALA A 312 -15.22 -2.35 23.78
N VAL A 313 -14.47 -3.39 23.47
CA VAL A 313 -14.05 -3.76 22.11
C VAL A 313 -15.31 -3.93 21.26
N PRO A 314 -15.62 -3.05 20.29
CA PRO A 314 -16.67 -3.35 19.34
C PRO A 314 -16.06 -4.34 18.34
N ARG A 315 -16.42 -5.61 18.51
CA ARG A 315 -16.26 -6.62 17.46
C ARG A 315 -17.14 -6.21 16.28
N ARG A 316 -16.52 -6.16 15.09
CA ARG A 316 -17.09 -6.16 13.72
C ARG A 316 -17.32 -4.79 13.06
N SER A 317 -16.54 -4.55 12.01
CA SER A 317 -17.00 -3.85 10.79
C SER A 317 -16.29 -4.33 9.51
N MET A 318 -15.79 -5.58 9.49
CA MET A 318 -15.24 -6.21 8.28
C MET A 318 -16.29 -6.34 7.16
N GLN A 319 -17.58 -6.25 7.51
CA GLN A 319 -18.72 -6.30 6.57
C GLN A 319 -18.83 -5.05 5.69
N VAL A 320 -18.37 -3.88 6.14
CA VAL A 320 -18.47 -2.63 5.36
C VAL A 320 -17.42 -2.62 4.24
N SER A 321 -16.22 -3.13 4.51
CA SER A 321 -15.19 -3.29 3.47
C SER A 321 -15.55 -4.38 2.45
N LEU A 322 -16.26 -5.43 2.87
CA LEU A 322 -16.74 -6.50 1.99
C LEU A 322 -17.94 -6.06 1.14
N ALA A 323 -18.82 -5.22 1.68
CA ALA A 323 -19.91 -4.61 0.91
C ALA A 323 -19.41 -3.58 -0.12
N LEU A 324 -18.35 -2.82 0.19
CA LEU A 324 -17.72 -1.91 -0.76
C LEU A 324 -16.93 -2.64 -1.86
N LEU A 325 -16.24 -3.74 -1.52
CA LEU A 325 -15.61 -4.62 -2.51
C LEU A 325 -16.65 -5.36 -3.37
N GLY A 326 -17.75 -5.82 -2.78
CA GLY A 326 -18.89 -6.42 -3.50
C GLY A 326 -19.61 -5.43 -4.41
N GLY A 327 -19.75 -4.17 -3.97
CA GLY A 327 -20.31 -3.07 -4.76
C GLY A 327 -19.44 -2.71 -5.96
N LEU A 328 -18.11 -2.72 -5.81
CA LEU A 328 -17.19 -2.51 -6.93
C LEU A 328 -17.14 -3.71 -7.89
N SER A 329 -17.31 -4.95 -7.41
CA SER A 329 -17.46 -6.12 -8.29
C SER A 329 -18.79 -6.16 -9.04
N LEU A 330 -19.87 -5.61 -8.46
CA LEU A 330 -21.18 -5.51 -9.12
C LEU A 330 -21.26 -4.30 -10.06
N ALA A 331 -20.59 -3.19 -9.76
CA ALA A 331 -20.46 -2.06 -10.68
C ALA A 331 -19.57 -2.38 -11.89
N SER A 332 -18.63 -3.33 -11.75
CA SER A 332 -17.90 -3.96 -12.87
C SER A 332 -18.78 -4.88 -13.73
N TYR A 333 -20.02 -5.14 -13.33
CA TYR A 333 -20.97 -6.04 -14.01
C TYR A 333 -22.21 -5.30 -14.53
N ALA A 334 -22.06 -4.03 -14.88
CA ALA A 334 -23.03 -3.28 -15.69
C ALA A 334 -22.45 -3.01 -17.10
N GLY A 335 -21.96 -4.08 -17.73
CA GLY A 335 -21.70 -4.11 -19.16
C GLY A 335 -23.01 -4.33 -19.92
N ASN A 336 -23.32 -3.38 -20.80
CA ASN A 336 -24.48 -3.32 -21.69
C ASN A 336 -24.66 -4.67 -22.45
N PRO A 337 -25.89 -5.23 -22.59
CA PRO A 337 -26.17 -6.57 -23.17
C PRO A 337 -25.76 -6.83 -24.63
N ASN A 338 -24.96 -5.96 -25.25
CA ASN A 338 -24.52 -6.06 -26.64
C ASN A 338 -23.08 -6.62 -26.81
N ASP A 339 -22.35 -6.89 -25.73
CA ASP A 339 -20.94 -7.34 -25.79
C ASP A 339 -20.74 -8.84 -26.12
N PHE A 340 -21.82 -9.57 -26.42
CA PHE A 340 -21.76 -10.96 -26.91
C PHE A 340 -22.22 -11.12 -28.35
N ARG A 341 -22.21 -10.06 -29.17
CA ARG A 341 -22.40 -10.23 -30.61
C ARG A 341 -21.16 -10.90 -31.21
N ILE A 342 -21.36 -12.17 -31.54
CA ILE A 342 -20.54 -13.02 -32.40
C ILE A 342 -20.02 -12.17 -33.57
N ARG A 343 -18.70 -12.24 -33.83
CA ARG A 343 -18.07 -11.63 -34.99
C ARG A 343 -18.87 -12.04 -36.24
N GLN A 344 -19.28 -11.07 -37.05
CA GLN A 344 -19.88 -11.31 -38.38
C GLN A 344 -18.97 -12.08 -39.36
N GLN A 345 -17.78 -12.52 -38.92
CA GLN A 345 -16.91 -13.42 -39.69
C GLN A 345 -17.42 -14.86 -39.75
N ASP A 346 -18.44 -15.24 -38.95
CA ASP A 346 -18.96 -16.62 -38.94
C ASP A 346 -20.25 -16.81 -39.76
N CYS A 347 -20.72 -15.78 -40.49
CA CYS A 347 -21.91 -15.85 -41.36
C CYS A 347 -21.50 -15.91 -42.85
N VAL A 348 -20.53 -16.76 -43.16
CA VAL A 348 -20.01 -16.95 -44.51
C VAL A 348 -20.11 -18.44 -44.82
N ASP A 349 -20.66 -18.80 -45.98
CA ASP A 349 -20.61 -20.19 -46.43
C ASP A 349 -19.15 -20.62 -46.72
N ASP A 350 -18.90 -21.91 -46.90
CA ASP A 350 -17.55 -22.45 -47.23
C ASP A 350 -16.96 -21.87 -48.53
N LYS A 351 -17.69 -21.00 -49.24
CA LYS A 351 -17.30 -20.34 -50.49
C LYS A 351 -17.11 -18.82 -50.36
N GLY A 352 -17.25 -18.23 -49.18
CA GLY A 352 -16.94 -16.82 -48.98
C GLY A 352 -18.09 -15.84 -49.21
N ASN A 353 -19.34 -16.30 -49.39
CA ASN A 353 -20.48 -15.42 -49.64
C ASN A 353 -21.25 -15.06 -48.35
N PRO A 354 -21.71 -13.80 -48.20
CA PRO A 354 -22.47 -13.39 -47.02
C PRO A 354 -23.88 -14.00 -47.03
N VAL A 355 -24.24 -14.74 -45.97
CA VAL A 355 -25.59 -15.29 -45.78
C VAL A 355 -26.31 -14.54 -44.67
N GLU A 356 -27.61 -14.26 -44.84
CA GLU A 356 -28.43 -13.59 -43.82
C GLU A 356 -28.56 -14.45 -42.56
N CYS A 357 -27.96 -13.99 -41.47
CA CYS A 357 -28.06 -14.63 -40.16
C CYS A 357 -29.42 -14.29 -39.52
N HIS A 358 -30.42 -15.14 -39.75
CA HIS A 358 -31.74 -15.04 -39.10
C HIS A 358 -31.66 -15.42 -37.62
N SER A 359 -31.83 -14.43 -36.73
CA SER A 359 -32.06 -14.66 -35.30
C SER A 359 -33.56 -14.89 -35.04
N SER A 360 -33.97 -16.13 -34.78
CA SER A 360 -35.34 -16.44 -34.35
C SER A 360 -35.54 -16.12 -32.85
N GLY A 361 -35.95 -14.89 -32.56
CA GLY A 361 -36.53 -14.52 -31.27
C GLY A 361 -38.01 -14.94 -31.23
N SER A 362 -38.32 -16.05 -30.57
CA SER A 362 -39.69 -16.55 -30.39
C SER A 362 -40.28 -16.12 -29.04
N HIS A 363 -41.32 -15.30 -29.09
CA HIS A 363 -42.31 -15.09 -28.02
C HIS A 363 -43.67 -15.62 -28.51
N GLY A 364 -44.41 -16.31 -27.64
CA GLY A 364 -45.74 -16.90 -27.87
C GLY A 364 -45.67 -18.42 -28.08
N GLY A 365 -46.25 -19.29 -27.27
CA GLY A 365 -47.63 -19.30 -26.78
C GLY A 365 -48.46 -20.17 -27.73
N GLY A 366 -48.87 -21.38 -27.32
CA GLY A 366 -49.84 -22.17 -28.09
C GLY A 366 -49.64 -23.68 -28.07
N SER A 367 -50.70 -24.38 -27.66
CA SER A 367 -50.87 -25.83 -27.52
C SER A 367 -50.81 -26.66 -28.83
N GLY A 368 -50.60 -27.98 -28.69
CA GLY A 368 -50.89 -29.01 -29.69
C GLY A 368 -49.80 -30.10 -29.75
N SER A 369 -49.91 -31.20 -29.00
CA SER A 369 -50.55 -32.48 -29.37
C SER A 369 -49.85 -33.28 -30.50
N SER A 370 -49.27 -34.41 -30.08
CA SER A 370 -49.28 -35.76 -30.72
C SER A 370 -48.68 -36.00 -32.12
N TYR A 371 -47.67 -36.90 -32.17
CA TYR A 371 -47.54 -38.17 -32.93
C TYR A 371 -46.03 -38.45 -33.16
N ARG A 372 -45.41 -39.47 -32.53
CA ARG A 372 -45.28 -40.91 -32.91
C ARG A 372 -44.36 -41.15 -34.12
N GLY A 373 -43.25 -41.88 -33.94
CA GLY A 373 -42.59 -42.60 -35.04
C GLY A 373 -41.07 -42.83 -34.95
N ASN A 374 -40.71 -44.03 -34.52
CA ASN A 374 -39.49 -44.84 -34.76
C ASN A 374 -38.34 -44.33 -35.68
N GLY A 375 -37.10 -44.62 -35.23
CA GLY A 375 -36.19 -45.47 -36.01
C GLY A 375 -34.76 -44.95 -36.24
N GLY A 376 -33.77 -45.77 -35.82
CA GLY A 376 -32.43 -45.96 -36.42
C GLY A 376 -31.45 -44.78 -36.34
N SER A 377 -30.48 -44.78 -35.43
CA SER A 377 -29.16 -45.47 -35.51
C SER A 377 -28.04 -44.50 -35.89
N ASP A 378 -26.99 -44.58 -35.08
CA ASP A 378 -25.62 -44.19 -35.33
C ASP A 378 -25.22 -42.71 -35.19
N SER A 379 -24.59 -42.47 -34.04
CA SER A 379 -23.15 -42.16 -33.94
C SER A 379 -22.76 -40.79 -33.36
N HIS A 380 -21.76 -40.90 -32.48
CA HIS A 380 -20.83 -39.89 -31.96
C HIS A 380 -21.19 -39.02 -30.75
N SER A 381 -20.48 -39.36 -29.66
CA SER A 381 -19.91 -38.51 -28.61
C SER A 381 -20.86 -37.64 -27.78
N SER A 382 -21.35 -38.22 -26.68
CA SER A 382 -21.74 -37.49 -25.50
C SER A 382 -20.51 -37.03 -24.70
N THR A 383 -20.29 -35.72 -24.59
CA THR A 383 -19.71 -35.16 -23.36
C THR A 383 -20.75 -34.23 -22.74
N ARG A 384 -21.35 -34.74 -21.67
CA ARG A 384 -22.26 -34.00 -20.81
C ARG A 384 -21.47 -33.02 -19.95
N ARG A 385 -22.05 -31.82 -19.91
CA ARG A 385 -22.02 -30.80 -18.87
C ARG A 385 -22.36 -31.40 -17.49
N GLY A 386 -21.61 -30.98 -16.46
CA GLY A 386 -21.85 -31.30 -15.04
C GLY A 386 -20.52 -31.53 -14.32
N GLY A 387 -20.19 -30.93 -13.18
CA GLY A 387 -20.93 -30.01 -12.35
C GLY A 387 -19.96 -29.17 -11.50
N PHE A 388 -20.56 -28.21 -10.80
CA PHE A 388 -19.91 -27.38 -9.80
C PHE A 388 -19.32 -28.25 -8.68
N GLY A 389 -17.99 -28.23 -8.58
CA GLY A 389 -17.24 -28.82 -7.48
C GLY A 389 -17.19 -27.86 -6.29
N PHE A 390 -17.93 -28.24 -5.26
CA PHE A 390 -17.93 -27.84 -3.86
C PHE A 390 -16.70 -27.11 -3.29
N PHE A 391 -17.00 -26.08 -2.50
CA PHE A 391 -16.14 -25.50 -1.47
C PHE A 391 -15.75 -26.57 -0.44
N GLY A 392 -14.45 -26.89 -0.38
CA GLY A 392 -13.85 -27.61 0.75
C GLY A 392 -13.62 -26.67 1.92
N GLY A 393 -14.39 -26.86 2.98
CA GLY A 393 -14.26 -26.15 4.25
C GLY A 393 -12.95 -26.49 4.98
N SER A 394 -12.30 -25.46 5.51
CA SER A 394 -11.25 -25.60 6.53
C SER A 394 -11.90 -25.45 7.90
N HIS A 395 -12.11 -26.59 8.56
CA HIS A 395 -12.36 -26.62 9.99
C HIS A 395 -11.06 -26.37 10.76
N SER A 396 -11.18 -25.50 11.75
CA SER A 396 -10.29 -25.34 12.89
C SER A 396 -10.13 -26.64 13.69
N SER A 397 -8.93 -26.92 14.19
CA SER A 397 -8.77 -27.49 15.54
C SER A 397 -7.44 -27.07 16.16
N PHE A 398 -7.56 -26.37 17.28
CA PHE A 398 -6.59 -26.33 18.38
C PHE A 398 -6.55 -27.72 19.06
N GLY A 399 -5.44 -28.05 19.71
CA GLY A 399 -5.36 -29.11 20.72
C GLY A 399 -3.99 -29.80 20.76
N GLY A 400 -3.21 -29.53 21.82
CA GLY A 400 -1.91 -30.15 22.11
C GLY A 400 -0.91 -29.16 22.69
#